data_AF-A0A9W6NXL2-F1
#
_entry.id   AF-A0A9W6NXL2-F1
#
_cell.length_a   1.000
_cell.length_b   1.000
_cell.length_c   1.000
_cell.angle_alpha   90.00
_cell.angle_beta   90.00
_cell.angle_gamma   90.00
#
_symmetry.space_group_name_H-M   'P 1'
#
loop_
_entity.id
_entity.type
_entity.pdbx_description
1 polymer ?
#
loop_
_entity_poly.entity_id
_entity_poly.type
_entity_poly.pdbx_seq_one_letter_code
_entity_poly.pdbx_strand_id
1 'polypeptide(L)' 'MRDPEPRPSRRSLWWLLGPPVLFCVAVVPANRVEPWVLGMPFLVFWLLLATLLSPVCVWLAARGDPVWKAHRR' A
#
# COMPACT_ATOMS: atom_id res chain seq x y z
N MET A 1 28.86 -7.81 -27.13
CA MET A 1 27.88 -8.25 -26.13
C MET A 1 27.80 -7.13 -25.11
N ARG A 2 26.68 -6.40 -25.00
CA ARG A 2 26.55 -5.27 -24.06
C ARG A 2 26.12 -5.90 -22.73
N ASP A 3 26.96 -5.82 -21.71
CA ASP A 3 26.62 -6.37 -20.40
C ASP A 3 25.35 -5.68 -19.86
N PRO A 4 24.42 -6.41 -19.22
CA PRO A 4 23.22 -5.81 -18.67
C PRO A 4 23.63 -4.91 -17.50
N GLU A 5 23.41 -3.61 -17.64
CA GLU A 5 23.53 -2.64 -16.53
C GLU A 5 22.75 -3.15 -15.30
N PRO A 6 23.34 -3.10 -14.09
CA PRO A 6 22.66 -3.55 -12.88
C PRO A 6 21.40 -2.72 -12.66
N ARG A 7 20.23 -3.38 -12.70
CA ARG A 7 18.95 -2.71 -12.50
C ARG A 7 18.89 -2.11 -11.08
N PRO A 8 18.53 -0.82 -10.94
CA PRO A 8 18.44 -0.20 -9.63
C PRO A 8 17.40 -0.93 -8.77
N SER A 9 17.72 -1.12 -7.49
CA SER A 9 16.83 -1.83 -6.56
C SER A 9 15.57 -1.02 -6.29
N ARG A 10 14.42 -1.48 -6.78
CA ARG A 10 13.10 -0.81 -6.60
C ARG A 10 12.37 -1.33 -5.36
N ARG A 11 13.08 -1.43 -4.23
CA ARG A 11 12.48 -1.90 -2.95
C ARG A 11 11.34 -1.02 -2.45
N SER A 12 11.25 0.24 -2.88
CA SER A 12 10.11 1.09 -2.52
C SER A 12 8.77 0.56 -3.06
N LEU A 13 8.77 -0.27 -4.11
CA LEU A 13 7.55 -0.86 -4.66
C LEU A 13 6.85 -1.82 -3.69
N TRP A 14 7.56 -2.31 -2.66
CA TRP A 14 6.94 -3.11 -1.60
C TRP A 14 5.82 -2.34 -0.88
N TRP A 15 5.85 -1.00 -0.87
CA TRP A 15 4.74 -0.19 -0.37
C TRP A 15 3.42 -0.41 -1.13
N LEU A 16 3.47 -0.83 -2.40
CA LEU A 16 2.28 -1.15 -3.19
C LEU A 16 1.57 -2.43 -2.71
N LEU A 17 2.22 -3.24 -1.88
CA LEU A 17 1.55 -4.34 -1.19
C LEU A 17 0.70 -3.87 0.00
N GLY A 18 0.81 -2.61 0.41
CA GLY A 18 0.03 -2.05 1.52
C GLY A 18 -1.48 -2.28 1.38
N PRO A 19 -2.13 -1.87 0.28
CA PRO A 19 -3.55 -2.09 0.08
C PRO A 19 -3.99 -3.56 0.14
N PRO A 20 -3.39 -4.52 -0.62
CA PRO A 20 -3.80 -5.93 -0.51
C PRO A 20 -3.54 -6.53 0.87
N VAL A 21 -2.46 -6.15 1.56
CA VAL A 21 -2.22 -6.58 2.95
C VAL A 21 -3.32 -6.04 3.88
N LEU A 22 -3.71 -4.78 3.75
CA LEU A 22 -4.81 -4.19 4.54
C LEU A 22 -6.12 -4.94 4.30
N PHE A 23 -6.40 -5.38 3.08
CA PHE A 23 -7.59 -6.20 2.79
C PHE A 23 -7.51 -7.58 3.42
N CYS A 24 -6.36 -8.26 3.36
CA CYS A 24 -6.18 -9.56 4.01
C CYS A 24 -6.33 -9.46 5.54
N VAL A 25 -5.80 -8.40 6.14
CA VAL A 25 -5.93 -8.15 7.59
C VAL A 25 -7.39 -7.94 7.98
N ALA A 26 -8.22 -7.35 7.12
CA ALA A 26 -9.64 -7.14 7.37
C ALA A 26 -10.42 -8.45 7.59
N VAL A 27 -10.03 -9.53 6.91
CA VAL A 27 -10.76 -10.81 6.90
C VAL A 27 -10.68 -11.51 8.25
N VAL A 28 -9.56 -11.39 8.97
CA VAL A 28 -9.34 -12.05 10.26
C VAL A 28 -10.38 -11.64 11.32
N PRO A 29 -10.65 -10.34 11.56
CA PRO A 29 -11.67 -9.90 12.48
C PRO A 29 -13.09 -9.87 11.88
N ALA A 30 -13.25 -9.88 10.55
CA ALA A 30 -14.54 -9.68 9.89
C ALA A 30 -15.65 -10.65 10.36
N ASN A 31 -15.30 -11.90 10.62
CA ASN A 31 -16.26 -12.93 11.08
C ASN A 31 -16.35 -13.07 12.60
N ARG A 32 -15.59 -12.28 13.37
CA ARG A 32 -15.42 -12.46 14.82
C ARG A 32 -16.20 -11.45 15.65
N VAL A 33 -16.82 -10.45 15.05
CA VAL A 33 -17.29 -9.28 15.77
C VAL A 33 -18.50 -8.67 15.05
N GLU A 34 -19.39 -8.02 15.80
CA GLU A 34 -20.21 -6.91 15.31
C GLU A 34 -19.46 -5.60 15.63
N PRO A 35 -18.33 -5.21 14.99
CA PRO A 35 -17.60 -4.06 15.48
C PRO A 35 -18.23 -2.82 14.89
N TRP A 36 -18.80 -2.02 15.77
CA TRP A 36 -18.98 -0.62 15.52
C TRP A 36 -17.67 0.07 15.89
N VAL A 37 -16.95 0.59 14.89
CA VAL A 37 -15.73 1.38 15.07
C VAL A 37 -16.07 2.83 14.82
N LEU A 38 -15.87 3.69 15.81
CA LEU A 38 -16.21 5.13 15.74
C LEU A 38 -17.67 5.37 15.30
N GLY A 39 -18.60 4.50 15.70
CA GLY A 39 -20.02 4.59 15.32
C GLY A 39 -20.35 4.11 13.91
N MET A 40 -19.41 3.48 13.19
CA MET A 40 -19.63 2.91 11.86
C MET A 40 -19.44 1.38 11.85
N PRO A 41 -20.11 0.63 10.96
CA PRO A 41 -19.80 -0.77 10.75
C PRO A 41 -18.32 -0.95 10.38
N PHE A 42 -17.66 -1.95 10.95
CA PHE A 42 -16.24 -2.19 10.74
C PHE A 42 -15.79 -2.22 9.30
N LEU A 43 -16.53 -2.89 8.42
CA LEU A 43 -16.18 -2.94 7.00
C LEU A 43 -16.16 -1.55 6.37
N VAL A 44 -17.09 -0.66 6.76
CA VAL A 44 -17.13 0.72 6.27
C VAL A 44 -15.92 1.49 6.78
N PHE A 45 -15.66 1.44 8.09
CA PHE A 45 -14.49 2.09 8.69
C PHE A 45 -13.19 1.59 8.04
N TRP A 46 -13.05 0.28 7.87
CA TRP A 46 -11.86 -0.34 7.32
C TRP A 46 -11.65 0.01 5.85
N LEU A 47 -12.73 0.04 5.06
CA LEU A 47 -12.67 0.44 3.66
C LEU A 47 -12.23 1.89 3.52
N LEU A 48 -12.76 2.79 4.37
CA LEU A 48 -12.34 4.19 4.42
C LEU A 48 -10.85 4.30 4.79
N LEU A 49 -10.41 3.61 5.83
CA LEU A 49 -9.00 3.59 6.24
C LEU A 49 -8.10 3.08 5.11
N ALA A 50 -8.44 1.95 4.48
CA ALA A 50 -7.68 1.38 3.36
C ALA A 50 -7.64 2.33 2.16
N THR A 51 -8.75 3.03 1.88
CA THR A 51 -8.83 4.02 0.80
C THR A 51 -7.92 5.20 1.08
N LEU A 52 -7.88 5.71 2.32
CA LEU A 52 -7.00 6.82 2.70
C LEU A 52 -5.52 6.41 2.75
N LEU A 53 -5.22 5.17 3.13
CA LEU A 53 -3.84 4.64 3.16
C LEU A 53 -3.30 4.29 1.77
N SER A 54 -4.17 3.95 0.81
CA SER A 54 -3.77 3.61 -0.57
C SER A 54 -2.92 4.68 -1.27
N PRO A 55 -3.34 5.98 -1.33
CA PRO A 55 -2.51 7.03 -1.91
C PRO A 55 -1.22 7.26 -1.10
N VAL A 56 -1.21 7.02 0.21
CA VAL A 56 0.00 7.10 1.05
C VAL A 56 1.01 6.02 0.62
N CYS A 57 0.55 4.78 0.43
CA CYS A 57 1.38 3.69 -0.09
C CYS A 57 1.98 4.01 -1.46
N VAL A 58 1.17 4.55 -2.38
CA VAL A 58 1.63 4.97 -3.72
C VAL A 58 2.66 6.11 -3.60
N TRP A 59 2.40 7.10 -2.74
CA TRP A 59 3.32 8.20 -2.51
C TRP A 59 4.67 7.73 -1.93
N LEU A 60 4.66 6.80 -0.97
CA LEU A 60 5.87 6.19 -0.41
C LEU A 60 6.64 5.38 -1.46
N ALA A 61 5.92 4.63 -2.31
CA ALA A 61 6.51 3.88 -3.41
C ALA A 61 7.23 4.82 -4.39
N ALA A 62 6.56 5.90 -4.81
CA ALA A 62 7.10 6.90 -5.73
C ALA A 62 8.26 7.69 -5.11
N ARG A 63 8.16 8.09 -3.84
CA ARG A 63 9.21 8.83 -3.14
C ARG A 63 10.50 8.02 -2.96
N GLY A 64 10.38 6.70 -2.83
CA GLY A 64 11.54 5.81 -2.67
C GLY A 64 12.10 5.29 -3.99
N ASP A 65 11.41 5.46 -5.12
CA ASP A 65 11.81 4.85 -6.39
C ASP A 65 12.93 5.66 -7.08
N PRO A 66 14.13 5.08 -7.28
CA PRO A 66 15.23 5.78 -7.93
C PRO A 66 14.94 6.10 -9.40
N VAL A 67 14.14 5.29 -10.09
CA VAL A 67 13.76 5.54 -11.49
C VAL A 67 12.82 6.73 -11.59
N TRP A 68 11.84 6.81 -10.67
CA TRP A 68 10.92 7.94 -10.57
C TRP A 68 11.66 9.26 -10.28
N LYS A 69 12.68 9.23 -9.42
CA LYS A 69 13.52 10.40 -9.14
C LYS A 69 14.36 10.85 -10.34
N ALA A 70 14.88 9.91 -11.12
CA ALA A 70 15.73 10.22 -12.27
C ALA A 70 14.95 10.95 -13.38
N HIS A 71 13.65 10.68 -13.53
CA HIS A 71 12.80 11.32 -14.55
C HIS A 71 12.21 12.68 -14.11
N ARG A 72 12.35 13.05 -12.84
CA ARG A 72 11.82 14.31 -12.26
C ARG A 72 12.85 15.45 -12.21
N ARG A 73 14.05 15.24 -12.75
CA ARG A 73 15.13 16.24 -12.83
C ARG A 73 15.16 16.90 -14.19
#